data_AF-A0A353CR56-F1
#
_entry.id   AF-A0A353CR56-F1
#
_cell.length_a   1.000
_cell.length_b   1.000
_cell.length_c   1.000
_cell.angle_alpha   90.00
_cell.angle_beta   90.00
_cell.angle_gamma   90.00
#
_symmetry.space_group_name_H-M   'P 1'
#
loop_
_entity.id
_entity.type
_entity.pdbx_description
1 polymer ?
#
loop_
_entity_poly.entity_id
_entity_poly.type
_entity_poly.pdbx_seq_one_letter_code
_entity_poly.pdbx_strand_id
1 'polypeptide(L)'
;MKKGLVLVIVVLFAAVMALQYAQRKGRAPAAGGQPAGGEQGVALPDDASRAVVPDLTADYSGIFSQSSGYDSMAPAAGVYTFAACESGTVEAITRDHGRIWGHSVETGQGFTDEENREIYGMLSSLVACGVVRGGDIGACGSLPGEFSDAKNKKIGFHESPSGQCLADASKVLFASFSAGLTKSASACHMYLSSDRLKNSRLSPADACTAVASGLPDTCETLRKIFEGRNDETFGRTIPPECYLAFPRKQSDCRDAGCKELSQLYEAMAAKNPDRCPAGTLKQLCSAAITYDDKVCAAMQKKLSQTYCAHYAKLEKAKGKYLGMTAAEEKAARAADALNEKAAKERQEKLDKSIREQMR
;
A
#
# COMPACT_ATOMS: atom_id res chain seq x y z
N MET A 1 37.30 -27.83 -37.53
CA MET A 1 36.02 -28.20 -36.86
C MET A 1 35.27 -27.03 -36.18
N LYS A 2 35.75 -25.77 -36.19
CA LYS A 2 35.03 -24.64 -35.55
C LYS A 2 34.09 -23.83 -36.46
N LYS A 3 34.18 -24.02 -37.79
CA LYS A 3 33.37 -23.28 -38.78
C LYS A 3 31.95 -23.86 -38.97
N GLY A 4 31.75 -25.14 -38.63
CA GLY A 4 30.42 -25.78 -38.71
C GLY A 4 29.47 -25.36 -37.59
N LEU A 5 29.98 -25.10 -36.38
CA LEU A 5 29.17 -24.74 -35.21
C LEU A 5 28.48 -23.38 -35.39
N VAL A 6 29.17 -22.41 -36.00
CA VAL A 6 28.60 -21.08 -36.27
C VAL A 6 27.44 -21.16 -37.27
N LEU A 7 27.57 -22.05 -38.27
CA LEU A 7 26.53 -22.22 -39.30
C LEU A 7 25.27 -22.88 -38.70
N VAL A 8 25.43 -23.82 -37.77
CA VAL A 8 24.30 -24.42 -37.03
C VAL A 8 23.58 -23.38 -36.15
N ILE A 9 24.32 -22.51 -35.46
CA ILE A 9 23.73 -21.48 -34.60
C ILE A 9 22.94 -20.45 -35.42
N VAL A 10 23.46 -20.02 -36.57
CA VAL A 10 22.78 -19.06 -37.45
C VAL A 10 21.50 -19.65 -38.03
N VAL A 11 21.50 -20.94 -38.41
CA VAL A 11 20.30 -21.63 -38.90
C VAL A 11 19.25 -21.77 -37.80
N LEU A 12 19.67 -22.06 -36.56
CA LEU A 12 18.76 -22.16 -35.41
C LEU A 12 18.12 -20.81 -35.07
N PHE A 13 18.89 -19.71 -35.12
CA PHE A 13 18.37 -18.36 -34.90
C PHE A 13 17.35 -17.95 -35.98
N ALA A 14 17.63 -18.28 -37.24
CA ALA A 14 16.70 -18.04 -38.34
C ALA A 14 15.40 -18.83 -38.20
N ALA A 15 15.47 -20.08 -37.71
CA ALA A 15 14.29 -20.91 -37.46
C ALA A 15 13.41 -20.38 -36.33
N VAL A 16 14.01 -19.90 -35.23
CA VAL A 16 13.27 -19.28 -34.10
C VAL A 16 12.59 -17.98 -34.55
N MET A 17 13.27 -17.14 -35.35
CA MET A 17 12.70 -15.93 -35.93
C MET A 17 11.53 -16.24 -36.87
N ALA A 18 11.63 -17.28 -37.70
CA ALA A 18 10.54 -17.70 -38.59
C ALA A 18 9.31 -18.20 -37.81
N LEU A 19 9.51 -18.93 -36.71
CA LEU A 19 8.44 -19.38 -35.81
C LEU A 19 7.74 -18.21 -35.12
N GLN A 20 8.49 -17.23 -34.60
CA GLN A 20 7.90 -16.03 -33.99
C GLN A 20 7.15 -15.18 -35.02
N TYR A 21 7.66 -15.10 -36.25
CA TYR A 21 6.99 -14.39 -37.34
C TYR A 21 5.68 -15.07 -37.75
N ALA A 22 5.65 -16.41 -37.83
CA ALA A 22 4.43 -17.18 -38.11
C ALA A 22 3.38 -17.03 -36.99
N GLN A 23 3.79 -17.03 -35.72
CA GLN A 23 2.89 -16.78 -34.58
C GLN A 23 2.30 -15.37 -34.58
N ARG A 24 3.07 -14.36 -35.01
CA ARG A 24 2.58 -12.98 -35.14
C ARG A 24 1.67 -12.80 -36.35
N LYS A 25 1.90 -13.54 -37.44
CA LYS A 25 1.09 -13.46 -38.67
C LYS A 25 -0.22 -14.27 -38.61
N GLY A 26 -0.31 -15.24 -37.70
CA GLY A 26 -1.51 -16.07 -37.48
C GLY A 26 -2.57 -15.48 -36.55
N ARG A 27 -2.29 -14.35 -35.87
CA ARG A 27 -3.30 -13.59 -35.11
C ARG A 27 -3.97 -12.58 -36.04
N ALA A 28 -5.03 -13.01 -36.71
CA ALA A 28 -5.99 -12.08 -37.30
C ALA A 28 -6.63 -11.22 -36.20
N PRO A 29 -6.92 -9.94 -36.46
CA PRO A 29 -7.52 -9.04 -35.48
C PRO A 29 -8.99 -9.41 -35.26
N ALA A 30 -9.39 -9.64 -34.01
CA ALA A 30 -10.81 -9.52 -33.67
C ALA A 30 -11.18 -8.05 -33.83
N ALA A 31 -12.09 -7.79 -34.77
CA ALA A 31 -12.44 -6.48 -35.30
C ALA A 31 -12.84 -5.47 -34.21
N GLY A 32 -12.23 -4.29 -34.28
CA GLY A 32 -12.73 -3.08 -33.63
C GLY A 32 -13.85 -2.43 -34.46
N GLY A 33 -14.56 -1.51 -33.83
CA GLY A 33 -15.51 -0.63 -34.50
C GLY A 33 -16.16 0.36 -33.53
N GLN A 34 -15.42 1.41 -33.18
CA GLN A 34 -16.02 2.68 -32.72
C GLN A 34 -16.17 3.58 -33.95
N PRO A 35 -17.29 4.31 -34.07
CA PRO A 35 -17.16 5.74 -34.35
C PRO A 35 -17.99 6.59 -33.38
N ALA A 36 -17.61 7.87 -33.35
CA ALA A 36 -17.94 8.89 -32.38
C ALA A 36 -19.41 9.38 -32.38
N GLY A 37 -19.82 9.91 -31.22
CA GLY A 37 -20.79 11.00 -31.09
C GLY A 37 -22.24 10.61 -30.82
N GLY A 38 -22.71 10.82 -29.59
CA GLY A 38 -24.13 10.83 -29.24
C GLY A 38 -24.40 10.40 -27.80
N GLU A 39 -25.00 11.29 -27.00
CA GLU A 39 -25.61 10.95 -25.71
C GLU A 39 -26.59 9.79 -25.88
N GLN A 40 -26.44 8.72 -25.10
CA GLN A 40 -27.55 7.87 -24.63
C GLN A 40 -27.01 6.85 -23.61
N GLY A 41 -27.59 6.90 -22.41
CA GLY A 41 -27.33 5.92 -21.35
C GLY A 41 -27.74 4.52 -21.81
N VAL A 42 -26.87 3.54 -21.54
CA VAL A 42 -27.20 2.13 -21.69
C VAL A 42 -27.57 1.60 -20.32
N ALA A 43 -28.82 1.15 -20.18
CA ALA A 43 -29.35 0.51 -18.99
C ALA A 43 -28.55 -0.77 -18.67
N LEU A 44 -28.15 -0.92 -17.41
CA LEU A 44 -27.62 -2.17 -16.88
C LEU A 44 -28.75 -3.21 -16.82
N PRO A 45 -28.48 -4.51 -17.11
CA PRO A 45 -29.46 -5.57 -16.99
C PRO A 45 -30.01 -5.66 -15.56
N ASP A 46 -31.32 -5.88 -15.43
CA ASP A 46 -32.11 -5.79 -14.18
C ASP A 46 -31.55 -6.64 -13.02
N ASP A 47 -30.70 -7.61 -13.30
CA ASP A 47 -30.15 -8.54 -12.30
C ASP A 47 -28.90 -8.01 -11.57
N ALA A 48 -28.35 -6.84 -11.94
CA ALA A 48 -27.27 -6.17 -11.20
C ALA A 48 -27.77 -5.38 -9.97
N SER A 49 -29.09 -5.34 -9.74
CA SER A 49 -29.72 -4.63 -8.61
C SER A 49 -29.84 -5.48 -7.33
N ARG A 50 -29.42 -6.75 -7.37
CA ARG A 50 -29.32 -7.61 -6.18
C ARG A 50 -27.87 -7.97 -5.92
N ALA A 51 -27.05 -6.96 -5.66
CA ALA A 51 -25.95 -7.17 -4.73
C ALA A 51 -26.60 -7.60 -3.42
N VAL A 52 -26.50 -8.90 -3.13
CA VAL A 52 -26.73 -9.47 -1.80
C VAL A 52 -25.92 -8.59 -0.85
N VAL A 53 -26.60 -7.72 -0.11
CA VAL A 53 -26.03 -7.08 1.07
C VAL A 53 -25.67 -8.24 1.99
N PRO A 54 -24.39 -8.54 2.20
CA PRO A 54 -24.03 -9.55 3.17
C PRO A 54 -24.61 -9.09 4.49
N ASP A 55 -25.31 -10.00 5.16
CA ASP A 55 -25.89 -9.79 6.48
C ASP A 55 -24.79 -9.21 7.41
N LEU A 56 -24.89 -7.91 7.71
CA LEU A 56 -23.84 -7.09 8.36
C LEU A 56 -23.59 -7.46 9.84
N THR A 57 -24.20 -8.55 10.31
CA THR A 57 -24.04 -9.09 11.67
C THR A 57 -23.19 -10.36 11.74
N ALA A 58 -22.78 -10.95 10.62
CA ALA A 58 -21.89 -12.11 10.61
C ALA A 58 -20.59 -11.79 9.87
N ASP A 59 -19.48 -11.90 10.60
CA ASP A 59 -18.11 -11.95 10.07
C ASP A 59 -17.36 -10.64 9.75
N TYR A 60 -17.25 -9.75 10.74
CA TYR A 60 -16.10 -8.83 10.84
C TYR A 60 -14.76 -9.59 10.97
N SER A 61 -14.78 -10.89 11.27
CA SER A 61 -13.57 -11.72 11.27
C SER A 61 -12.94 -11.83 9.87
N GLY A 62 -13.68 -11.63 8.79
CA GLY A 62 -13.18 -11.70 7.41
C GLY A 62 -12.26 -10.54 6.97
N ILE A 63 -12.45 -9.33 7.52
CA ILE A 63 -11.57 -8.17 7.26
C ILE A 63 -10.23 -8.33 7.99
N PHE A 64 -10.26 -9.03 9.13
CA PHE A 64 -9.09 -9.43 9.93
C PHE A 64 -8.58 -10.84 9.60
N SER A 65 -9.30 -11.61 8.78
CA SER A 65 -8.90 -12.91 8.22
C SER A 65 -8.03 -12.67 7.00
N GLN A 66 -6.92 -11.96 7.23
CA GLN A 66 -5.85 -11.95 6.26
C GLN A 66 -5.02 -13.20 6.51
N SER A 67 -4.72 -13.91 5.42
CA SER A 67 -3.96 -15.15 5.46
C SER A 67 -2.73 -14.94 6.33
N SER A 68 -2.62 -15.73 7.40
CA SER A 68 -1.40 -15.86 8.20
C SER A 68 -0.20 -16.36 7.38
N GLY A 69 -0.41 -16.67 6.09
CA GLY A 69 0.61 -17.02 5.11
C GLY A 69 0.85 -15.90 4.10
N TYR A 70 2.12 -15.62 3.86
CA TYR A 70 2.64 -14.64 2.91
C TYR A 70 2.53 -15.08 1.42
N ASP A 71 1.74 -16.13 1.11
CA ASP A 71 1.84 -16.85 -0.18
C ASP A 71 0.77 -16.49 -1.25
N SER A 72 -0.31 -15.79 -0.93
CA SER A 72 -1.42 -15.53 -1.87
C SER A 72 -1.76 -14.05 -2.03
N MET A 73 -0.98 -13.31 -2.82
CA MET A 73 -1.45 -12.03 -3.36
C MET A 73 -1.65 -12.21 -4.85
N ALA A 74 -2.90 -12.13 -5.28
CA ALA A 74 -3.18 -11.57 -6.59
C ALA A 74 -3.08 -10.04 -6.42
N PRO A 75 -2.25 -9.34 -7.20
CA PRO A 75 -2.22 -7.88 -7.15
C PRO A 75 -3.62 -7.36 -7.42
N ALA A 76 -4.13 -6.47 -6.56
CA ALA A 76 -5.33 -5.72 -6.87
C ALA A 76 -5.09 -5.01 -8.20
N ALA A 77 -5.85 -5.40 -9.23
CA ALA A 77 -5.61 -4.97 -10.60
C ALA A 77 -5.53 -3.43 -10.66
N GLY A 78 -4.37 -2.90 -11.07
CA GLY A 78 -4.18 -1.47 -11.33
C GLY A 78 -3.51 -0.64 -10.23
N VAL A 79 -3.18 -1.18 -9.05
CA VAL A 79 -2.50 -0.41 -7.97
C VAL A 79 -0.96 -0.46 -8.07
N TYR A 80 -0.41 -1.49 -8.73
CA TYR A 80 1.03 -1.84 -8.62
C TYR A 80 1.82 -1.83 -9.95
N THR A 81 1.26 -1.30 -11.04
CA THR A 81 1.78 -1.49 -12.41
C THR A 81 2.95 -0.58 -12.85
N PHE A 82 3.74 -0.01 -11.94
CA PHE A 82 4.73 1.03 -12.29
C PHE A 82 6.18 0.58 -12.18
N ALA A 83 7.04 0.95 -13.14
CA ALA A 83 8.50 0.78 -13.07
C ALA A 83 9.07 1.48 -11.83
N ALA A 84 9.56 0.72 -10.85
CA ALA A 84 10.17 1.27 -9.65
C ALA A 84 11.68 1.50 -9.78
N CYS A 85 12.36 0.91 -10.80
CA CYS A 85 13.76 1.16 -11.20
C CYS A 85 13.91 0.87 -12.71
N GLU A 86 15.06 1.21 -13.34
CA GLU A 86 15.40 0.77 -14.72
C GLU A 86 15.31 -0.76 -14.91
N SER A 87 15.29 -1.53 -13.82
CA SER A 87 15.24 -2.99 -13.76
C SER A 87 13.88 -3.62 -13.42
N GLY A 88 12.78 -2.88 -13.19
CA GLY A 88 11.48 -3.54 -12.97
C GLY A 88 10.34 -2.70 -12.42
N THR A 89 9.12 -3.28 -12.39
CA THR A 89 7.92 -2.69 -11.78
C THR A 89 7.83 -2.94 -10.28
N VAL A 90 7.05 -2.13 -9.56
CA VAL A 90 6.63 -2.36 -8.16
C VAL A 90 6.12 -3.79 -7.99
N GLU A 91 5.31 -4.25 -8.93
CA GLU A 91 4.84 -5.64 -9.00
C GLU A 91 5.98 -6.66 -9.21
N ALA A 92 6.94 -6.37 -10.10
CA ALA A 92 8.14 -7.20 -10.27
C ALA A 92 9.01 -7.24 -9.00
N ILE A 93 9.16 -6.12 -8.31
CA ILE A 93 9.89 -6.03 -7.04
C ILE A 93 9.20 -6.81 -5.94
N THR A 94 7.86 -6.74 -5.85
CA THR A 94 7.09 -7.50 -4.86
C THR A 94 7.17 -9.00 -5.13
N ARG A 95 7.28 -9.39 -6.41
CA ARG A 95 7.50 -10.77 -6.82
C ARG A 95 8.94 -11.25 -6.52
N ASP A 96 9.93 -10.40 -6.77
CA ASP A 96 11.35 -10.79 -6.73
C ASP A 96 11.99 -10.63 -5.33
N HIS A 97 11.39 -9.83 -4.44
CA HIS A 97 11.84 -9.61 -3.06
C HIS A 97 10.84 -10.09 -2.00
N GLY A 98 9.75 -10.71 -2.44
CA GLY A 98 8.62 -11.10 -1.59
C GLY A 98 7.83 -9.89 -1.07
N ARG A 99 6.90 -10.16 -0.16
CA ARG A 99 5.98 -9.16 0.40
C ARG A 99 6.65 -8.15 1.34
N ILE A 100 7.88 -8.42 1.79
CA ILE A 100 8.64 -7.55 2.69
C ILE A 100 9.57 -6.67 1.82
N TRP A 101 9.08 -5.49 1.44
CA TRP A 101 9.84 -4.55 0.63
C TRP A 101 11.09 -4.09 1.38
N GLY A 102 12.25 -4.36 0.80
CA GLY A 102 13.54 -4.00 1.38
C GLY A 102 14.16 -5.06 2.28
N HIS A 103 13.59 -6.26 2.37
CA HIS A 103 14.27 -7.37 3.03
C HIS A 103 14.36 -8.54 2.04
N SER A 104 15.56 -8.85 1.52
CA SER A 104 15.78 -10.18 0.98
C SER A 104 15.81 -11.14 2.17
N VAL A 105 14.67 -11.75 2.46
CA VAL A 105 14.53 -12.71 3.57
C VAL A 105 15.48 -13.89 3.37
N GLU A 106 15.71 -14.29 2.12
CA GLU A 106 16.60 -15.41 1.77
C GLU A 106 18.08 -15.07 1.88
N THR A 107 18.48 -13.86 1.47
CA THR A 107 19.91 -13.51 1.37
C THR A 107 20.41 -12.68 2.55
N GLY A 108 19.51 -12.14 3.38
CA GLY A 108 19.83 -11.26 4.50
C GLY A 108 20.39 -9.90 4.07
N GLN A 109 20.36 -9.59 2.78
CA GLN A 109 20.74 -8.30 2.22
C GLN A 109 19.47 -7.47 1.98
N GLY A 110 19.41 -6.25 2.52
CA GLY A 110 18.21 -5.44 2.44
C GLY A 110 18.45 -4.00 2.82
N PHE A 111 17.41 -3.20 2.69
CA PHE A 111 17.28 -1.88 3.28
C PHE A 111 17.46 -1.96 4.79
N THR A 112 17.94 -0.86 5.39
CA THR A 112 18.01 -0.75 6.85
C THR A 112 16.60 -0.74 7.46
N ASP A 113 16.51 -0.89 8.78
CA ASP A 113 15.22 -0.82 9.48
C ASP A 113 14.52 0.54 9.27
N GLU A 114 15.30 1.63 9.21
CA GLU A 114 14.81 2.97 8.94
C GLU A 114 14.30 3.12 7.49
N GLU A 115 15.06 2.61 6.52
CA GLU A 115 14.68 2.63 5.10
C GLU A 115 13.42 1.78 4.86
N ASN A 116 13.31 0.60 5.49
CA ASN A 116 12.11 -0.22 5.47
C ASN A 116 10.90 0.51 6.06
N ARG A 117 11.06 1.14 7.23
CA ARG A 117 9.99 1.91 7.87
C ARG A 117 9.51 3.05 6.99
N GLU A 118 10.42 3.75 6.32
CA GLU A 118 10.10 4.83 5.39
C GLU A 118 9.27 4.33 4.20
N ILE A 119 9.75 3.28 3.52
CA ILE A 119 9.06 2.69 2.36
C ILE A 119 7.69 2.14 2.74
N TYR A 120 7.58 1.44 3.87
CA TYR A 120 6.32 0.93 4.37
C TYR A 120 5.31 2.00 4.75
N GLY A 121 5.76 3.08 5.41
CA GLY A 121 4.90 4.21 5.68
C GLY A 121 4.37 4.86 4.40
N MET A 122 5.23 5.03 3.39
CA MET A 122 4.82 5.58 2.09
C MET A 122 3.87 4.65 1.32
N LEU A 123 4.12 3.34 1.34
CA LEU A 123 3.27 2.33 0.71
C LEU A 123 1.88 2.29 1.35
N SER A 124 1.84 2.23 2.70
CA SER A 124 0.61 2.35 3.49
C SER A 124 -0.18 3.60 3.09
N SER A 125 0.50 4.76 3.07
CA SER A 125 -0.13 6.04 2.73
C SER A 125 -0.65 6.07 1.29
N LEU A 126 0.06 5.47 0.34
CA LEU A 126 -0.37 5.40 -1.06
C LEU A 126 -1.64 4.55 -1.22
N VAL A 127 -1.68 3.36 -0.61
CA VAL A 127 -2.87 2.51 -0.66
C VAL A 127 -4.02 3.16 0.09
N ALA A 128 -3.77 3.77 1.24
CA ALA A 128 -4.76 4.57 1.96
C ALA A 128 -5.34 5.69 1.08
N CYS A 129 -4.53 6.34 0.23
CA CYS A 129 -5.00 7.35 -0.73
C CYS A 129 -5.98 6.76 -1.74
N GLY A 130 -5.65 5.59 -2.32
CA GLY A 130 -6.55 4.88 -3.22
C GLY A 130 -7.86 4.45 -2.54
N VAL A 131 -7.75 3.96 -1.30
CA VAL A 131 -8.88 3.55 -0.45
C VAL A 131 -9.81 4.72 -0.16
N VAL A 132 -9.30 5.86 0.33
CA VAL A 132 -10.15 7.00 0.72
C VAL A 132 -10.83 7.64 -0.49
N ARG A 133 -10.17 7.60 -1.65
CA ARG A 133 -10.73 8.05 -2.94
C ARG A 133 -11.82 7.10 -3.46
N GLY A 134 -11.57 5.79 -3.41
CA GLY A 134 -12.47 4.77 -3.95
C GLY A 134 -13.57 4.30 -2.99
N GLY A 135 -13.41 4.54 -1.69
CA GLY A 135 -14.32 4.07 -0.63
C GLY A 135 -14.15 2.60 -0.24
N ASP A 136 -13.19 1.88 -0.82
CA ASP A 136 -12.94 0.45 -0.53
C ASP A 136 -11.78 0.26 0.45
N ILE A 137 -12.11 0.17 1.73
CA ILE A 137 -11.16 -0.10 2.82
C ILE A 137 -10.52 -1.49 2.76
N GLY A 138 -11.15 -2.45 2.09
CA GLY A 138 -10.65 -3.82 1.98
C GLY A 138 -9.31 -3.88 1.25
N ALA A 139 -9.04 -2.90 0.38
CA ALA A 139 -7.78 -2.79 -0.34
C ALA A 139 -6.55 -2.62 0.59
N CYS A 140 -6.72 -2.11 1.83
CA CYS A 140 -5.62 -2.10 2.80
C CYS A 140 -5.15 -3.52 3.18
N GLY A 141 -6.03 -4.52 3.11
CA GLY A 141 -5.66 -5.92 3.37
C GLY A 141 -4.82 -6.58 2.28
N SER A 142 -4.58 -5.86 1.19
CA SER A 142 -3.56 -6.24 0.22
C SER A 142 -2.14 -5.97 0.75
N LEU A 143 -1.97 -5.19 1.80
CA LEU A 143 -0.65 -4.87 2.33
C LEU A 143 -0.14 -5.92 3.32
N PRO A 144 1.19 -6.02 3.53
CA PRO A 144 1.75 -6.87 4.58
C PRO A 144 1.16 -6.55 5.96
N GLY A 145 0.71 -7.60 6.67
CA GLY A 145 0.17 -7.54 8.03
C GLY A 145 1.20 -7.91 9.10
N GLU A 146 0.73 -8.56 10.17
CA GLU A 146 1.58 -9.01 11.28
C GLU A 146 2.68 -9.96 10.82
N PHE A 147 3.89 -9.76 11.36
CA PHE A 147 5.05 -10.57 11.02
C PHE A 147 5.77 -11.04 12.28
N SER A 148 6.28 -12.26 12.25
CA SER A 148 7.30 -12.74 13.19
C SER A 148 8.38 -13.45 12.40
N ASP A 149 9.62 -12.97 12.45
CA ASP A 149 10.74 -13.69 11.86
C ASP A 149 11.21 -14.86 12.77
N ALA A 150 12.07 -15.70 12.21
CA ALA A 150 12.73 -16.81 12.93
C ALA A 150 13.66 -16.34 14.07
N LYS A 151 13.95 -15.03 14.17
CA LYS A 151 14.77 -14.39 15.19
C LYS A 151 13.93 -13.67 16.26
N ASN A 152 12.63 -13.96 16.35
CA ASN A 152 11.66 -13.35 17.26
C ASN A 152 11.46 -11.83 17.09
N LYS A 153 11.84 -11.24 15.95
CA LYS A 153 11.43 -9.87 15.60
C LYS A 153 9.96 -9.92 15.20
N LYS A 154 9.10 -9.35 16.04
CA LYS A 154 7.66 -9.23 15.81
C LYS A 154 7.32 -7.82 15.34
N ILE A 155 6.58 -7.72 14.24
CA ILE A 155 5.89 -6.50 13.82
C ILE A 155 4.43 -6.70 14.17
N GLY A 156 3.94 -5.95 15.16
CA GLY A 156 2.53 -5.99 15.54
C GLY A 156 1.64 -5.36 14.46
N PHE A 157 0.34 -5.68 14.49
CA PHE A 157 -0.59 -5.19 13.46
C PHE A 157 -0.52 -3.67 13.25
N HIS A 158 -0.52 -2.87 14.31
CA HIS A 158 -0.47 -1.41 14.23
C HIS A 158 0.83 -0.85 13.64
N GLU A 159 1.91 -1.64 13.65
CA GLU A 159 3.20 -1.26 13.08
C GLU A 159 3.32 -1.73 11.63
N SER A 160 2.48 -2.68 11.19
CA SER A 160 2.47 -3.21 9.83
C SER A 160 1.92 -2.20 8.81
N PRO A 161 2.34 -2.28 7.54
CA PRO A 161 1.77 -1.47 6.45
C PRO A 161 0.24 -1.57 6.35
N SER A 162 -0.33 -2.78 6.52
CA SER A 162 -1.78 -3.01 6.51
C SER A 162 -2.49 -2.27 7.66
N GLY A 163 -1.96 -2.38 8.88
CA GLY A 163 -2.51 -1.70 10.04
C GLY A 163 -2.40 -0.17 9.96
N GLN A 164 -1.28 0.36 9.44
CA GLN A 164 -1.12 1.79 9.20
C GLN A 164 -2.12 2.28 8.14
N CYS A 165 -2.31 1.53 7.05
CA CYS A 165 -3.25 1.89 5.98
C CYS A 165 -4.68 1.96 6.54
N LEU A 166 -5.08 0.94 7.31
CA LEU A 166 -6.38 0.89 7.96
C LEU A 166 -6.57 2.04 8.95
N ALA A 167 -5.56 2.36 9.76
CA ALA A 167 -5.63 3.45 10.72
C ALA A 167 -5.85 4.82 10.04
N ASP A 168 -5.07 5.13 9.01
CA ASP A 168 -5.16 6.40 8.29
C ASP A 168 -6.43 6.49 7.44
N ALA A 169 -6.75 5.43 6.68
CA ALA A 169 -7.92 5.41 5.81
C ALA A 169 -9.23 5.43 6.60
N SER A 170 -9.35 4.65 7.69
CA SER A 170 -10.56 4.63 8.51
C SER A 170 -10.86 6.00 9.12
N LYS A 171 -9.84 6.74 9.54
CA LYS A 171 -10.00 8.10 10.10
C LYS A 171 -10.57 9.08 9.08
N VAL A 172 -10.01 9.08 7.87
CA VAL A 172 -10.43 9.96 6.77
C VAL A 172 -11.82 9.56 6.26
N LEU A 173 -12.09 8.26 6.10
CA LEU A 173 -13.41 7.76 5.69
C LEU A 173 -14.48 8.01 6.75
N PHE A 174 -14.15 7.90 8.05
CA PHE A 174 -15.06 8.26 9.14
C PHE A 174 -15.41 9.75 9.11
N ALA A 175 -14.43 10.63 8.95
CA ALA A 175 -14.68 12.06 8.80
C ALA A 175 -15.50 12.36 7.52
N SER A 176 -15.28 11.59 6.45
CA SER A 176 -16.05 11.73 5.20
C SER A 176 -17.50 11.29 5.39
N PHE A 177 -17.71 10.24 6.18
CA PHE A 177 -19.04 9.74 6.54
C PHE A 177 -19.79 10.74 7.42
N SER A 178 -19.13 11.26 8.45
CA SER A 178 -19.72 12.26 9.34
C SER A 178 -20.02 13.57 8.63
N ALA A 179 -19.23 13.96 7.63
CA ALA A 179 -19.49 15.10 6.77
C ALA A 179 -20.53 14.83 5.66
N GLY A 180 -21.04 13.60 5.53
CA GLY A 180 -22.01 13.22 4.50
C GLY A 180 -21.44 13.08 3.08
N LEU A 181 -20.11 13.02 2.91
CA LEU A 181 -19.46 12.78 1.61
C LEU A 181 -19.52 11.33 1.18
N THR A 182 -19.47 10.39 2.12
CA THR A 182 -19.71 8.96 1.88
C THR A 182 -20.89 8.48 2.72
N LYS A 183 -21.64 7.51 2.19
CA LYS A 183 -22.76 6.87 2.89
C LYS A 183 -22.40 5.48 3.45
N SER A 184 -21.14 5.08 3.31
CA SER A 184 -20.69 3.77 3.75
C SER A 184 -20.67 3.67 5.27
N ALA A 185 -21.63 2.92 5.84
CA ALA A 185 -21.66 2.66 7.28
C ALA A 185 -20.42 1.88 7.75
N SER A 186 -19.79 1.08 6.87
CA SER A 186 -18.59 0.31 7.22
C SER A 186 -17.43 1.22 7.62
N ALA A 187 -17.26 2.36 6.94
CA ALA A 187 -16.28 3.38 7.30
C ALA A 187 -16.44 3.83 8.76
N CYS A 188 -17.69 4.03 9.16
CA CYS A 188 -18.00 4.40 10.52
C CYS A 188 -17.72 3.26 11.52
N HIS A 189 -18.21 2.06 11.22
CA HIS A 189 -18.05 0.90 12.09
C HIS A 189 -16.58 0.56 12.35
N MET A 190 -15.72 0.59 11.34
CA MET A 190 -14.29 0.26 11.54
C MET A 190 -13.56 1.28 12.41
N TYR A 191 -13.85 2.57 12.22
CA TYR A 191 -13.23 3.60 13.04
C TYR A 191 -13.66 3.46 14.51
N LEU A 192 -14.93 3.14 14.73
CA LEU A 192 -15.53 2.99 16.05
C LEU A 192 -15.27 1.62 16.72
N SER A 193 -14.89 0.60 15.95
CA SER A 193 -14.49 -0.71 16.50
C SER A 193 -13.11 -0.69 17.15
N SER A 194 -12.36 0.41 17.02
CA SER A 194 -11.14 0.65 17.80
C SER A 194 -11.46 0.83 19.29
N ASP A 195 -10.45 0.79 20.18
CA ASP A 195 -10.62 0.96 21.63
C ASP A 195 -11.36 2.25 22.07
N ARG A 196 -11.66 3.17 21.13
CA ARG A 196 -12.36 4.44 21.35
C ARG A 196 -13.76 4.30 21.93
N LEU A 197 -14.51 3.24 21.62
CA LEU A 197 -15.86 3.03 22.17
C LEU A 197 -15.93 1.98 23.29
N LYS A 198 -14.83 1.28 23.58
CA LYS A 198 -14.83 0.09 24.46
C LYS A 198 -15.37 0.36 25.87
N ASN A 199 -15.25 1.59 26.36
CA ASN A 199 -15.75 2.02 27.67
C ASN A 199 -17.02 2.89 27.62
N SER A 200 -17.54 3.18 26.42
CA SER A 200 -18.59 4.20 26.22
C SER A 200 -20.02 3.67 26.36
N ARG A 201 -20.22 2.35 26.47
CA ARG A 201 -21.53 1.66 26.38
C ARG A 201 -22.29 1.91 25.07
N LEU A 202 -21.73 2.66 24.12
CA LEU A 202 -22.33 2.94 22.82
C LEU A 202 -22.18 1.73 21.92
N SER A 203 -23.30 1.27 21.34
CA SER A 203 -23.21 0.32 20.23
C SER A 203 -22.64 1.04 19.00
N PRO A 204 -21.79 0.39 18.18
CA PRO A 204 -21.31 0.99 16.94
C PRO A 204 -22.44 1.43 16.00
N ALA A 205 -23.57 0.70 15.98
CA ALA A 205 -24.72 1.04 15.13
C ALA A 205 -25.40 2.36 15.55
N ASP A 206 -25.59 2.57 16.85
CA ASP A 206 -26.19 3.80 17.39
C ASP A 206 -25.26 5.00 17.16
N ALA A 207 -23.96 4.81 17.42
CA ALA A 207 -22.95 5.81 17.16
C ALA A 207 -22.89 6.18 15.68
N CYS A 208 -22.91 5.21 14.76
CA CYS A 208 -22.92 5.50 13.33
C CYS A 208 -24.20 6.20 12.85
N THR A 209 -25.35 5.83 13.40
CA THR A 209 -26.61 6.53 13.13
C THR A 209 -26.54 7.99 13.55
N ALA A 210 -25.98 8.26 14.73
CA ALA A 210 -25.83 9.62 15.22
C ALA A 210 -24.77 10.42 14.44
N VAL A 211 -23.63 9.81 14.14
CA VAL A 211 -22.53 10.45 13.39
C VAL A 211 -22.96 10.85 11.97
N ALA A 212 -23.89 10.11 11.36
CA ALA A 212 -24.44 10.46 10.05
C ALA A 212 -25.18 11.81 10.02
N SER A 213 -25.56 12.36 11.19
CA SER A 213 -26.12 13.71 11.31
C SER A 213 -25.07 14.83 11.30
N GLY A 214 -23.78 14.49 11.39
CA GLY A 214 -22.68 15.44 11.55
C GLY A 214 -22.05 15.38 12.94
N LEU A 215 -20.75 15.67 13.03
CA LEU A 215 -20.05 15.71 14.33
C LEU A 215 -20.69 16.69 15.33
N PRO A 216 -21.11 17.92 14.95
CA PRO A 216 -21.74 18.86 15.88
C PRO A 216 -23.01 18.34 16.54
N ASP A 217 -23.78 17.50 15.84
CA ASP A 217 -25.09 17.02 16.28
C ASP A 217 -25.06 15.60 16.83
N THR A 218 -23.91 14.90 16.75
CA THR A 218 -23.76 13.50 17.16
C THR A 218 -24.19 13.26 18.60
N CYS A 219 -23.67 14.02 19.56
CA CYS A 219 -23.95 13.80 20.98
C CYS A 219 -25.42 14.09 21.36
N GLU A 220 -26.04 15.09 20.74
CA GLU A 220 -27.47 15.37 20.93
C GLU A 220 -28.34 14.27 20.31
N THR A 221 -27.94 13.75 19.14
CA THR A 221 -28.65 12.63 18.50
C THR A 221 -28.53 11.36 19.33
N LEU A 222 -27.35 11.06 19.88
CA LEU A 222 -27.17 9.95 20.82
C LEU A 222 -28.08 10.10 22.04
N ARG A 223 -28.12 11.27 22.68
CA ARG A 223 -29.01 11.53 23.82
C ARG A 223 -30.45 11.15 23.49
N LYS A 224 -30.99 11.62 22.35
CA LYS A 224 -32.36 11.30 21.92
C LYS A 224 -32.60 9.81 21.70
N ILE A 225 -31.62 9.09 21.14
CA ILE A 225 -31.70 7.63 20.95
C ILE A 225 -31.81 6.92 22.30
N PHE A 226 -31.05 7.35 23.32
CA PHE A 226 -31.10 6.76 24.66
C PHE A 226 -32.33 7.16 25.48
N GLU A 227 -32.81 8.39 25.35
CA GLU A 227 -34.09 8.83 25.91
C GLU A 227 -35.23 7.93 25.43
N GLY A 228 -35.29 7.64 24.13
CA GLY A 228 -36.28 6.73 23.56
C GLY A 228 -36.21 5.28 24.05
N ARG A 229 -35.11 4.88 24.70
CA ARG A 229 -34.90 3.53 25.25
C ARG A 229 -35.08 3.45 26.77
N ASN A 230 -35.48 4.53 27.43
CA ASN A 230 -35.53 4.65 28.89
C ASN A 230 -34.17 4.38 29.59
N ASP A 231 -33.04 4.65 28.92
CA ASP A 231 -31.73 4.60 29.57
C ASP A 231 -31.51 5.89 30.37
N GLU A 232 -31.78 5.84 31.67
CA GLU A 232 -31.74 7.00 32.56
C GLU A 232 -30.35 7.65 32.67
N THR A 233 -29.29 6.91 32.35
CA THR A 233 -27.89 7.35 32.53
C THR A 233 -27.44 8.32 31.43
N PHE A 234 -27.77 8.02 30.17
CA PHE A 234 -27.37 8.83 29.02
C PHE A 234 -28.50 9.76 28.55
N GLY A 235 -29.77 9.40 28.82
CA GLY A 235 -30.92 10.18 28.39
C GLY A 235 -31.06 11.54 29.09
N ARG A 236 -30.59 11.69 30.34
CA ARG A 236 -30.79 12.93 31.10
C ARG A 236 -29.75 14.03 30.83
N THR A 237 -28.50 13.64 30.59
CA THR A 237 -27.37 14.58 30.39
C THR A 237 -26.34 13.96 29.45
N ILE A 238 -25.86 14.73 28.47
CA ILE A 238 -24.75 14.28 27.61
C ILE A 238 -23.47 14.21 28.43
N PRO A 239 -22.81 13.04 28.52
CA PRO A 239 -21.53 12.93 29.19
C PRO A 239 -20.48 13.83 28.51
N PRO A 240 -19.66 14.60 29.25
CA PRO A 240 -18.59 15.41 28.68
C PRO A 240 -17.63 14.61 27.78
N GLU A 241 -17.46 13.32 28.06
CA GLU A 241 -16.64 12.39 27.29
C GLU A 241 -17.17 12.17 25.86
N CYS A 242 -18.47 12.38 25.63
CA CYS A 242 -19.04 12.29 24.28
C CYS A 242 -18.38 13.31 23.35
N TYR A 243 -18.16 14.54 23.83
CA TYR A 243 -17.54 15.61 23.04
C TYR A 243 -16.03 15.43 22.85
N LEU A 244 -15.39 14.52 23.60
CA LEU A 244 -14.02 14.10 23.34
C LEU A 244 -13.94 13.11 22.16
N ALA A 245 -14.94 12.24 22.03
CA ALA A 245 -15.05 11.29 20.93
C ALA A 245 -15.63 11.93 19.65
N PHE A 246 -16.59 12.83 19.82
CA PHE A 246 -17.36 13.50 18.76
C PHE A 246 -17.38 15.01 19.01
N PRO A 247 -16.29 15.74 18.72
CA PRO A 247 -16.19 17.16 19.00
C PRO A 247 -17.14 17.96 18.11
N ARG A 248 -17.81 18.98 18.67
CA ARG A 248 -18.62 19.90 17.86
C ARG A 248 -17.79 21.00 17.22
N LYS A 249 -16.70 21.35 17.89
CA LYS A 249 -15.73 22.38 17.50
C LYS A 249 -14.36 22.02 18.05
N GLN A 250 -13.30 22.58 17.45
CA GLN A 250 -11.93 22.30 17.90
C GLN A 250 -11.66 22.61 19.37
N SER A 251 -12.36 23.58 19.98
CA SER A 251 -12.16 23.91 21.40
C SER A 251 -12.60 22.79 22.36
N ASP A 252 -13.40 21.83 21.88
CA ASP A 252 -13.84 20.68 22.68
C ASP A 252 -12.72 19.62 22.79
N CYS A 253 -11.68 19.72 21.95
CA CYS A 253 -10.61 18.74 21.87
C CYS A 253 -9.46 18.96 22.84
N ARG A 254 -9.12 17.90 23.59
CA ARG A 254 -8.02 17.88 24.56
C ARG A 254 -6.71 17.30 24.01
N ASP A 255 -6.79 16.38 23.05
CA ASP A 255 -5.64 15.71 22.44
C ASP A 255 -5.51 15.99 20.93
N ALA A 256 -4.38 15.58 20.37
CA ALA A 256 -4.07 15.76 18.95
C ALA A 256 -5.02 14.96 18.05
N GLY A 257 -5.42 13.75 18.47
CA GLY A 257 -6.30 12.89 17.67
C GLY A 257 -7.70 13.47 17.49
N CYS A 258 -8.26 14.08 18.54
CA CYS A 258 -9.52 14.82 18.48
C CYS A 258 -9.38 16.05 17.58
N LYS A 259 -8.30 16.84 17.73
CA LYS A 259 -8.06 18.04 16.90
C LYS A 259 -7.97 17.67 15.42
N GLU A 260 -7.24 16.60 15.09
CA GLU A 260 -7.14 16.08 13.73
C GLU A 260 -8.49 15.63 13.18
N LEU A 261 -9.30 14.92 13.96
CA LEU A 261 -10.65 14.52 13.56
C LEU A 261 -11.56 15.72 13.29
N SER A 262 -11.55 16.72 14.19
CA SER A 262 -12.30 17.97 14.01
C SER A 262 -11.88 18.70 12.74
N GLN A 263 -10.57 18.79 12.46
CA GLN A 263 -10.05 19.43 11.25
C GLN A 263 -10.42 18.67 9.97
N LEU A 264 -10.32 17.33 9.98
CA LEU A 264 -10.76 16.50 8.85
C LEU A 264 -12.25 16.73 8.55
N TYR A 265 -13.10 16.68 9.57
CA TYR A 265 -14.53 16.95 9.42
C TYR A 265 -14.79 18.35 8.87
N GLU A 266 -14.16 19.39 9.43
CA GLU A 266 -14.33 20.77 8.96
C GLU A 266 -13.92 20.94 7.49
N ALA A 267 -12.82 20.31 7.07
CA ALA A 267 -12.38 20.32 5.68
C ALA A 267 -13.39 19.62 4.75
N MET A 268 -13.89 18.46 5.16
CA MET A 268 -14.81 17.64 4.37
C MET A 268 -16.22 18.23 4.29
N ALA A 269 -16.76 18.71 5.41
CA ALA A 269 -18.03 19.42 5.45
C ALA A 269 -18.01 20.70 4.61
N ALA A 270 -16.87 21.41 4.58
CA ALA A 270 -16.65 22.57 3.72
C ALA A 270 -16.27 22.21 2.27
N LYS A 271 -16.05 20.93 1.95
CA LYS A 271 -15.52 20.44 0.67
C LYS A 271 -14.28 21.22 0.20
N ASN A 272 -13.38 21.53 1.13
CA ASN A 272 -12.21 22.36 0.88
C ASN A 272 -10.90 21.64 1.25
N PRO A 273 -10.13 21.18 0.25
CA PRO A 273 -8.88 20.44 0.49
C PRO A 273 -7.77 21.29 1.13
N ASP A 274 -7.83 22.63 1.01
CA ASP A 274 -6.84 23.51 1.65
C ASP A 274 -6.96 23.54 3.17
N ARG A 275 -8.10 23.11 3.71
CA ARG A 275 -8.35 23.00 5.15
C ARG A 275 -7.94 21.64 5.73
N CYS A 276 -7.50 20.70 4.90
CA CYS A 276 -7.07 19.40 5.37
C CYS A 276 -5.84 19.52 6.31
N PRO A 277 -5.72 18.65 7.33
CA PRO A 277 -4.57 18.66 8.24
C PRO A 277 -3.25 18.48 7.50
N ALA A 278 -2.16 19.02 8.04
CA ALA A 278 -0.84 18.91 7.43
C ALA A 278 -0.29 17.45 7.41
N GLY A 279 0.85 17.25 6.74
CA GLY A 279 1.48 15.92 6.63
C GLY A 279 0.71 14.99 5.69
N THR A 280 0.79 13.68 5.94
CA THR A 280 0.14 12.61 5.13
C THR A 280 -1.38 12.77 5.04
N LEU A 281 -2.00 13.22 6.13
CA LEU A 281 -3.45 13.44 6.18
C LEU A 281 -3.91 14.49 5.17
N LYS A 282 -3.04 15.43 4.76
CA LYS A 282 -3.38 16.43 3.74
C LYS A 282 -3.73 15.76 2.43
N GLN A 283 -2.87 14.83 1.97
CA GLN A 283 -3.09 14.14 0.70
C GLN A 283 -4.32 13.24 0.78
N LEU A 284 -4.48 12.48 1.86
CA LEU A 284 -5.62 11.57 2.02
C LEU A 284 -6.96 12.32 2.07
N CYS A 285 -7.05 13.37 2.89
CA CYS A 285 -8.23 14.23 2.98
C CYS A 285 -8.52 14.93 1.65
N SER A 286 -7.49 15.42 0.95
CA SER A 286 -7.66 16.05 -0.36
C SER A 286 -8.21 15.04 -1.37
N ALA A 287 -7.65 13.83 -1.42
CA ALA A 287 -8.11 12.76 -2.31
C ALA A 287 -9.56 12.34 -2.03
N ALA A 288 -9.96 12.30 -0.76
CA ALA A 288 -11.35 12.01 -0.37
C ALA A 288 -12.34 13.12 -0.77
N ILE A 289 -11.91 14.39 -0.74
CA ILE A 289 -12.75 15.54 -1.10
C ILE A 289 -12.85 15.70 -2.63
N THR A 290 -11.73 15.59 -3.35
CA THR A 290 -11.66 15.90 -4.78
C THR A 290 -11.88 14.69 -5.68
N TYR A 291 -11.73 13.48 -5.15
CA TYR A 291 -11.71 12.22 -5.90
C TYR A 291 -10.63 12.17 -7.00
N ASP A 292 -9.62 13.04 -6.94
CA ASP A 292 -8.59 13.20 -7.98
C ASP A 292 -7.42 12.24 -7.80
N ASP A 293 -7.20 11.38 -8.80
CA ASP A 293 -6.08 10.44 -8.88
C ASP A 293 -4.70 11.12 -8.86
N LYS A 294 -4.61 12.39 -9.28
CA LYS A 294 -3.35 13.14 -9.28
C LYS A 294 -2.75 13.28 -7.88
N VAL A 295 -3.59 13.32 -6.84
CA VAL A 295 -3.13 13.41 -5.45
C VAL A 295 -2.38 12.14 -5.07
N CYS A 296 -2.95 10.96 -5.37
CA CYS A 296 -2.31 9.68 -5.10
C CYS A 296 -1.10 9.44 -6.02
N ALA A 297 -1.15 9.88 -7.28
CA ALA A 297 -0.04 9.80 -8.22
C ALA A 297 1.22 10.56 -7.74
N ALA A 298 1.05 11.69 -7.05
CA ALA A 298 2.18 12.41 -6.45
C ALA A 298 2.84 11.61 -5.32
N MET A 299 2.06 10.95 -4.46
CA MET A 299 2.57 10.07 -3.41
C MET A 299 3.30 8.86 -4.01
N GLN A 300 2.71 8.29 -5.06
CA GLN A 300 3.28 7.18 -5.81
C GLN A 300 4.65 7.55 -6.41
N LYS A 301 4.76 8.72 -7.05
CA LYS A 301 6.03 9.22 -7.60
C LYS A 301 7.10 9.34 -6.51
N LYS A 302 6.73 9.87 -5.34
CA LYS A 302 7.65 10.01 -4.20
C LYS A 302 8.12 8.64 -3.69
N LEU A 303 7.20 7.68 -3.51
CA LEU A 303 7.53 6.31 -3.11
C LEU A 303 8.55 5.68 -4.08
N SER A 304 8.28 5.77 -5.39
CA SER A 304 9.19 5.24 -6.42
C SER A 304 10.58 5.89 -6.36
N GLN A 305 10.65 7.21 -6.21
CA GLN A 305 11.93 7.93 -6.09
C GLN A 305 12.73 7.52 -4.84
N THR A 306 12.06 7.43 -3.69
CA THR A 306 12.70 7.01 -2.43
C THR A 306 13.18 5.57 -2.52
N TYR A 307 12.36 4.67 -3.06
CA TYR A 307 12.72 3.28 -3.28
C TYR A 307 13.97 3.14 -4.17
N CYS A 308 13.96 3.81 -5.33
CA CYS A 308 15.11 3.88 -6.24
C CYS A 308 16.40 4.32 -5.53
N ALA A 309 16.30 5.37 -4.71
CA ALA A 309 17.45 5.93 -4.02
C ALA A 309 18.05 4.94 -3.01
N HIS A 310 17.21 4.23 -2.25
CA HIS A 310 17.67 3.20 -1.31
C HIS A 310 18.23 1.98 -2.04
N TYR A 311 17.58 1.56 -3.13
CA TYR A 311 18.06 0.46 -3.97
C TYR A 311 19.45 0.75 -4.57
N ALA A 312 19.67 1.95 -5.12
CA ALA A 312 20.97 2.33 -5.65
C ALA A 312 22.09 2.36 -4.59
N LYS A 313 21.76 2.72 -3.34
CA LYS A 313 22.73 2.60 -2.22
C LYS A 313 23.06 1.14 -1.92
N LEU A 314 22.05 0.28 -1.89
CA LEU A 314 22.24 -1.15 -1.64
C LEU A 314 23.08 -1.79 -2.75
N GLU A 315 22.78 -1.48 -4.01
CA GLU A 315 23.55 -1.92 -5.17
C GLU A 315 25.00 -1.42 -5.11
N LYS A 316 25.24 -0.15 -4.73
CA LYS A 316 26.60 0.37 -4.54
C LYS A 316 27.35 -0.33 -3.40
N ALA A 317 26.66 -0.68 -2.31
CA ALA A 317 27.27 -1.33 -1.16
C ALA A 317 27.59 -2.82 -1.41
N LYS A 318 26.72 -3.51 -2.15
CA LYS A 318 26.82 -4.96 -2.39
C LYS A 318 27.46 -5.31 -3.73
N GLY A 319 27.38 -4.41 -4.72
CA GLY A 319 27.92 -4.59 -6.05
C GLY A 319 27.53 -5.93 -6.67
N LYS A 320 28.51 -6.65 -7.21
CA LYS A 320 28.32 -7.99 -7.80
C LYS A 320 27.92 -9.09 -6.81
N TYR A 321 27.88 -8.81 -5.51
CA TYR A 321 27.46 -9.77 -4.47
C TYR A 321 26.02 -9.54 -4.03
N LEU A 322 25.29 -8.61 -4.67
CA LEU A 322 23.87 -8.41 -4.41
C LEU A 322 23.09 -9.69 -4.77
N GLY A 323 22.21 -10.13 -3.86
CA GLY A 323 21.43 -11.35 -4.04
C GLY A 323 22.15 -12.64 -3.61
N MET A 324 23.37 -12.55 -3.07
CA MET A 324 24.06 -13.70 -2.48
C MET A 324 23.75 -13.81 -0.98
N THR A 325 23.59 -15.03 -0.47
CA THR A 325 23.56 -15.29 0.98
C THR A 325 24.89 -14.89 1.63
N ALA A 326 24.92 -14.70 2.95
CA ALA A 326 26.15 -14.36 3.66
C ALA A 326 27.28 -15.39 3.46
N ALA A 327 26.93 -16.67 3.31
CA ALA A 327 27.88 -17.75 3.03
C ALA A 327 28.44 -17.66 1.60
N GLU A 328 27.58 -17.44 0.61
CA GLU A 328 27.96 -17.25 -0.80
C GLU A 328 28.77 -15.97 -1.00
N GLU A 329 28.37 -14.87 -0.39
CA GLU A 329 29.09 -13.59 -0.42
C GLU A 329 30.50 -13.78 0.15
N LYS A 330 30.64 -14.47 1.29
CA LYS A 330 31.95 -14.76 1.90
C LYS A 330 32.81 -15.64 1.00
N ALA A 331 32.23 -16.68 0.40
CA ALA A 331 32.94 -17.58 -0.51
C ALA A 331 33.39 -16.86 -1.79
N ALA A 332 32.52 -16.05 -2.38
CA ALA A 332 32.82 -15.25 -3.57
C ALA A 332 33.93 -14.22 -3.30
N ARG A 333 33.85 -13.49 -2.19
CA ARG A 333 34.90 -12.55 -1.76
C ARG A 333 36.25 -13.23 -1.55
N ALA A 334 36.26 -14.44 -0.97
CA ALA A 334 37.48 -15.21 -0.79
C ALA A 334 38.07 -15.67 -2.14
N ALA A 335 37.22 -16.14 -3.06
CA ALA A 335 37.64 -16.54 -4.41
C ALA A 335 38.20 -15.36 -5.21
N ASP A 336 37.55 -14.20 -5.12
CA ASP A 336 38.00 -12.97 -5.78
C ASP A 336 39.34 -12.49 -5.23
N ALA A 337 39.54 -12.51 -3.91
CA ALA A 337 40.81 -12.15 -3.29
C ALA A 337 41.96 -13.08 -3.73
N LEU A 338 41.69 -14.38 -3.85
CA LEU A 338 42.65 -15.35 -4.38
C LEU A 338 42.98 -15.09 -5.85
N ASN A 339 41.97 -14.82 -6.67
CA ASN A 339 42.13 -14.51 -8.09
C ASN A 339 42.91 -13.20 -8.31
N GLU A 340 42.64 -12.16 -7.51
CA GLU A 340 43.35 -10.89 -7.60
C GLU A 340 44.82 -11.03 -7.20
N LYS A 341 45.11 -11.82 -6.14
CA LYS A 341 46.49 -12.14 -5.75
C LYS A 341 47.23 -12.91 -6.85
N ALA A 342 46.59 -13.93 -7.43
CA ALA A 342 47.16 -14.69 -8.53
C ALA A 342 47.38 -13.83 -9.80
N ALA A 343 46.48 -12.88 -10.08
CA ALA A 343 46.62 -11.94 -11.19
C ALA A 343 47.81 -10.99 -10.97
N LYS A 344 47.98 -10.43 -9.77
CA LYS A 344 49.13 -9.58 -9.42
C LYS A 344 50.45 -10.33 -9.55
N GLU A 345 50.55 -11.56 -9.03
CA GLU A 345 51.76 -12.39 -9.15
C GLU A 345 52.10 -12.72 -10.62
N ARG A 346 51.08 -12.95 -11.46
CA ARG A 346 51.29 -13.16 -12.91
C ARG A 346 51.79 -11.90 -13.60
N GLN A 347 51.24 -10.75 -13.23
CA GLN A 347 51.65 -9.46 -13.80
C GLN A 347 53.08 -9.10 -13.41
N GLU A 348 53.47 -9.29 -12.15
CA GLU A 348 54.84 -9.09 -11.69
C GLU A 348 55.84 -10.02 -12.42
N LYS A 349 55.47 -11.29 -12.66
CA LYS A 349 56.29 -12.21 -13.45
C LYS A 349 56.43 -11.75 -14.90
N LEU A 350 55.35 -11.25 -15.51
CA LEU A 350 55.36 -10.74 -16.88
C LEU A 350 56.25 -9.50 -16.99
N ASP A 351 56.09 -8.55 -16.08
CA ASP A 351 56.87 -7.31 -16.03
C ASP A 351 58.36 -7.59 -15.80
N LYS A 352 58.68 -8.57 -14.94
CA LYS A 352 60.06 -9.02 -14.74
C LYS A 352 60.64 -9.64 -16.02
N SER A 353 59.89 -10.51 -16.69
CA SER A 353 60.32 -11.14 -17.95
C SER A 353 60.55 -10.11 -19.05
N ILE A 354 59.69 -9.10 -19.16
CA ILE A 354 59.83 -8.00 -20.13
C ILE A 354 61.09 -7.17 -19.82
N ARG A 355 61.36 -6.84 -18.55
CA ARG A 355 62.59 -6.13 -18.16
C ARG A 355 63.86 -6.93 -18.45
N GLU A 356 63.83 -8.24 -18.26
CA GLU A 356 64.97 -9.12 -18.56
C GLU A 356 65.22 -9.22 -20.07
N GLN A 357 64.19 -9.18 -20.92
CA GLN A 357 64.33 -9.15 -22.38
C GLN A 357 64.82 -7.81 -22.96
N MET A 358 64.67 -6.72 -22.21
CA MET A 358 65.13 -5.38 -22.62
C MET A 358 66.56 -5.03 -22.16
N ARG A 359 67.24 -5.93 -21.44
CA ARG A 359 68.65 -5.79 -21.04
C ARG A 359 69.57 -6.56 -21.98
#